data_AF-A0A9D2IFK9-F1
#
_entry.id   AF-A0A9D2IFK9-F1
#
_cell.length_a   1.000
_cell.length_b   1.000
_cell.length_c   1.000
_cell.angle_alpha   90.00
_cell.angle_beta   90.00
_cell.angle_gamma   90.00
#
_symmetry.space_group_name_H-M   'P 1'
#
loop_
_entity.id
_entity.type
_entity.pdbx_description
1 polymer ?
#
loop_
_entity_poly.entity_id
_entity_poly.type
_entity_poly.pdbx_seq_one_letter_code
_entity_poly.pdbx_strand_id
1 'polypeptide(L)'
;MNETKKKRSGALLGAAFIMATSAIGPGFLTQTAKFTNDFKASFGFVILISILLSVVVQLNVWRVLCVSGLRGQDVANKLLPGLGYVLAFLIAAGGL
;
A
#
# COMPACT_ATOMS: atom_id res chain seq x y z
N MET A 1 -26.91 23.92 8.23
CA MET A 1 -26.11 22.79 8.79
C MET A 1 -25.58 21.82 7.72
N ASN A 2 -25.39 22.24 6.45
CA ASN A 2 -25.02 21.36 5.32
C ASN A 2 -23.68 21.68 4.62
N GLU A 3 -23.02 22.80 4.92
CA GLU A 3 -21.80 23.25 4.22
C GLU A 3 -20.51 22.52 4.67
N THR A 4 -20.47 22.00 5.90
CA THR A 4 -19.27 21.36 6.47
C THR A 4 -19.03 19.91 6.02
N LYS A 5 -20.07 19.18 5.56
CA LYS A 5 -19.91 17.80 5.05
C LYS A 5 -19.22 17.75 3.68
N LYS A 6 -19.48 18.72 2.80
CA LYS A 6 -18.97 18.74 1.42
C LYS A 6 -17.44 18.94 1.35
N LYS A 7 -16.90 19.82 2.19
CA LYS A 7 -15.45 20.11 2.27
C LYS A 7 -14.64 18.92 2.83
N ARG A 8 -15.21 18.18 3.78
CA ARG A 8 -14.59 16.99 4.39
C ARG A 8 -14.52 15.82 3.41
N SER A 9 -15.54 15.62 2.58
CA SER A 9 -15.55 14.55 1.58
C SER A 9 -14.46 14.74 0.51
N GLY A 10 -14.27 15.97 0.02
CA GLY A 10 -13.19 16.28 -0.94
C GLY A 10 -11.78 16.13 -0.35
N ALA A 11 -11.59 16.57 0.91
CA ALA A 11 -10.31 16.40 1.60
C ALA A 11 -10.00 14.91 1.89
N LEU A 12 -11.00 14.11 2.25
CA LEU A 12 -10.87 12.67 2.45
C LEU A 12 -10.57 11.94 1.14
N LEU A 13 -11.20 12.34 0.03
CA LEU A 13 -10.91 11.80 -1.30
C LEU A 13 -9.46 12.12 -1.72
N GLY A 14 -9.00 13.35 -1.49
CA GLY A 14 -7.62 13.75 -1.76
C GLY A 14 -6.61 12.97 -0.91
N ALA A 15 -6.88 12.81 0.38
CA ALA A 15 -6.03 12.01 1.27
C ALA A 15 -5.98 10.53 0.85
N ALA A 16 -7.12 9.94 0.48
CA ALA A 16 -7.20 8.58 -0.04
C ALA A 16 -6.43 8.44 -1.37
N PHE A 17 -6.49 9.45 -2.24
CA PHE A 17 -5.77 9.44 -3.51
C PHE A 17 -4.25 9.49 -3.32
N ILE A 18 -3.76 10.40 -2.46
CA ILE A 18 -2.33 10.50 -2.11
C ILE A 18 -1.84 9.21 -1.46
N MET A 19 -2.66 8.58 -0.63
CA MET A 19 -2.33 7.30 -0.01
C MET A 19 -2.33 6.13 -1.01
N ALA A 20 -3.23 6.10 -1.98
CA ALA A 20 -3.26 5.07 -3.02
C ALA A 20 -2.07 5.23 -3.98
N THR A 21 -1.73 6.45 -4.36
CA THR A 21 -0.58 6.74 -5.23
C THR A 21 0.75 6.51 -4.51
N SER A 22 0.86 6.69 -3.20
CA SER A 22 2.08 6.36 -2.45
C SER A 22 2.36 4.86 -2.36
N ALA A 23 1.33 4.02 -2.49
CA ALA A 23 1.47 2.56 -2.52
C ALA A 23 1.97 2.03 -3.89
N ILE A 24 1.84 2.83 -4.96
CA ILE A 24 2.26 2.46 -6.31
C ILE A 24 3.68 2.99 -6.53
N GLY A 25 4.67 2.19 -6.16
CA GLY A 25 6.08 2.54 -6.32
C GLY A 25 6.60 2.34 -7.75
N PRO A 26 7.73 2.99 -8.13
CA PRO A 26 8.36 2.83 -9.43
C PRO A 26 8.78 1.39 -9.74
N GLY A 27 9.15 0.61 -8.71
CA GLY A 27 9.44 -0.83 -8.84
C GLY A 27 8.24 -1.66 -9.30
N PHE A 28 7.04 -1.38 -8.77
CA PHE A 28 5.81 -2.06 -9.20
C PHE A 28 5.49 -1.76 -10.67
N LEU A 29 5.66 -0.49 -11.09
CA LEU A 29 5.37 -0.07 -12.45
C LEU A 29 6.34 -0.67 -13.46
N THR A 30 7.64 -0.65 -13.15
CA THR A 30 8.70 -1.23 -14.01
C THR A 30 8.59 -2.75 -14.10
N GLN A 31 8.33 -3.44 -12.99
CA GLN A 31 8.13 -4.90 -13.00
C GLN A 31 6.85 -5.28 -13.75
N THR A 32 5.75 -4.58 -13.52
CA THR A 32 4.50 -4.82 -14.26
C THR A 32 4.70 -4.60 -15.76
N ALA A 33 5.42 -3.53 -16.16
CA ALA A 33 5.73 -3.28 -17.56
C ALA A 33 6.64 -4.37 -18.17
N LYS A 34 7.67 -4.80 -17.44
CA LYS A 34 8.61 -5.85 -17.89
C LYS A 34 7.91 -7.20 -18.07
N PHE A 35 7.11 -7.63 -17.10
CA PHE A 35 6.36 -8.89 -17.21
C PHE A 35 5.19 -8.81 -18.20
N THR A 36 4.58 -7.64 -18.39
CA THR A 36 3.61 -7.42 -19.47
C THR A 36 4.28 -7.50 -20.84
N ASN A 37 5.54 -7.06 -20.97
CA ASN A 37 6.30 -7.22 -22.22
C ASN A 37 6.63 -8.70 -22.49
N ASP A 38 7.14 -9.39 -21.46
CA ASP A 38 7.55 -10.80 -21.55
C ASP A 38 6.37 -11.75 -21.78
N PHE A 39 5.25 -11.56 -21.06
CA PHE A 39 4.11 -12.49 -21.02
C PHE A 39 2.84 -11.97 -21.71
N LYS A 40 2.84 -10.71 -22.19
CA LYS A 40 1.73 -10.08 -22.94
C LYS A 40 0.37 -10.32 -22.27
N ALA A 41 -0.63 -10.75 -23.03
CA ALA A 41 -2.01 -10.92 -22.55
C ALA A 41 -2.14 -11.94 -21.42
N SER A 42 -1.25 -12.94 -21.32
CA SER A 42 -1.28 -13.97 -20.28
C SER A 42 -0.99 -13.41 -18.88
N PHE A 43 -0.35 -12.24 -18.77
CA PHE A 43 -0.06 -11.60 -17.49
C PHE A 43 -1.28 -10.84 -16.91
N GLY A 44 -2.30 -10.56 -17.72
CA GLY A 44 -3.46 -9.77 -17.29
C GLY A 44 -4.24 -10.39 -16.12
N PHE A 45 -4.38 -11.71 -16.08
CA PHE A 45 -5.04 -12.40 -14.97
C PHE A 45 -4.25 -12.30 -13.66
N VAL A 46 -2.91 -12.36 -13.75
CA VAL A 46 -2.00 -12.20 -12.60
C VAL A 46 -2.12 -10.79 -12.03
N ILE A 47 -2.18 -9.76 -12.90
CA ILE A 47 -2.40 -8.37 -12.48
C ILE A 47 -3.73 -8.24 -11.73
N LEU A 48 -4.82 -8.83 -12.24
CA LEU A 48 -6.13 -8.75 -11.60
C LEU A 48 -6.13 -9.36 -10.19
N ILE A 49 -5.57 -10.56 -10.04
CA ILE A 49 -5.43 -11.20 -8.71
C ILE A 49 -4.54 -10.35 -7.80
N SER A 50 -3.42 -9.83 -8.32
CA SER A 50 -2.50 -9.00 -7.56
C SER A 50 -3.17 -7.75 -7.01
N ILE A 51 -4.00 -7.06 -7.81
CA ILE A 51 -4.74 -5.87 -7.36
C ILE A 51 -5.72 -6.24 -6.24
N LEU A 52 -6.43 -7.36 -6.39
CA LEU A 52 -7.42 -7.81 -5.40
C LEU A 52 -6.75 -8.12 -4.05
N LEU A 53 -5.63 -8.86 -4.08
CA LEU A 53 -4.82 -9.12 -2.89
C LEU A 53 -4.26 -7.81 -2.29
N SER A 54 -3.79 -6.90 -3.14
CA SER A 54 -3.23 -5.62 -2.70
C SER A 54 -4.27 -4.78 -1.95
N VAL A 55 -5.52 -4.72 -2.43
CA VAL A 55 -6.61 -4.04 -1.71
C VAL A 55 -6.87 -4.66 -0.34
N VAL A 56 -6.92 -5.99 -0.24
CA VAL A 56 -7.14 -6.70 1.04
C VAL A 56 -6.02 -6.39 2.04
N VAL A 57 -4.77 -6.50 1.61
CA VAL A 57 -3.60 -6.23 2.46
C VAL A 57 -3.58 -4.75 2.87
N GLN A 58 -3.80 -3.83 1.93
CA GLN A 58 -3.75 -2.39 2.20
C GLN A 58 -4.82 -1.95 3.19
N LEU A 59 -6.04 -2.48 3.08
CA LEU A 59 -7.10 -2.21 4.06
C LEU A 59 -6.77 -2.76 5.45
N ASN A 60 -6.13 -3.93 5.53
CA ASN A 60 -5.72 -4.53 6.80
C ASN A 60 -4.59 -3.73 7.46
N VAL A 61 -3.53 -3.44 6.72
CA VAL A 61 -2.40 -2.61 7.20
C VAL A 61 -2.91 -1.25 7.64
N TRP A 62 -3.77 -0.61 6.83
CA TRP A 62 -4.32 0.70 7.16
C TRP A 62 -5.15 0.67 8.45
N ARG A 63 -6.00 -0.34 8.63
CA ARG A 63 -6.77 -0.51 9.86
C ARG A 63 -5.86 -0.65 11.08
N VAL A 64 -4.83 -1.48 11.00
CA VAL A 64 -3.91 -1.70 12.12
C VAL A 64 -3.12 -0.42 12.44
N LEU A 65 -2.61 0.29 11.44
CA LEU A 65 -1.87 1.53 11.65
C LEU A 65 -2.74 2.65 12.22
N CYS A 66 -3.96 2.82 11.72
CA CYS A 66 -4.88 3.85 12.22
C CYS A 66 -5.36 3.57 13.65
N VAL A 67 -5.62 2.32 14.00
CA VAL A 67 -6.07 1.95 15.36
C VAL A 67 -4.91 2.00 16.36
N SER A 68 -3.70 1.61 15.94
CA SER A 68 -2.53 1.61 16.83
C SER A 68 -1.92 3.00 17.05
N GLY A 69 -2.09 3.93 16.09
CA GLY A 69 -1.47 5.26 16.15
C GLY A 69 0.06 5.25 16.06
N LEU A 70 0.65 4.10 15.72
CA LEU A 70 2.09 3.87 15.65
C LEU A 70 2.54 3.72 14.20
N ARG A 71 3.83 3.96 13.91
CA ARG A 71 4.39 3.68 12.59
C ARG A 71 4.52 2.16 12.42
N GLY A 72 4.47 1.66 11.18
CA GLY A 72 4.50 0.20 10.93
C GLY A 72 5.70 -0.53 11.53
N GLN A 73 6.87 0.10 11.54
CA GLN A 73 8.07 -0.43 12.20
C GLN A 73 7.92 -0.58 13.72
N ASP A 74 7.22 0.37 14.36
CA ASP A 74 6.95 0.35 15.80
C ASP A 74 5.88 -0.68 16.14
N VAL A 75 4.86 -0.83 15.28
CA VAL A 75 3.87 -1.90 15.40
C VAL A 75 4.54 -3.27 15.30
N ALA A 76 5.46 -3.45 14.35
CA ALA A 76 6.20 -4.70 14.19
C ALA A 76 7.09 -5.01 15.41
N ASN A 77 7.81 -4.01 15.93
CA ASN A 77 8.61 -4.15 17.14
C ASN A 77 7.78 -4.43 18.41
N LYS A 78 6.52 -3.94 18.48
CA LYS A 78 5.60 -4.28 19.55
C LYS A 78 5.07 -5.71 19.48
N LEU A 79 4.94 -6.28 18.28
CA LEU A 79 4.54 -7.68 18.11
C LEU A 79 5.68 -8.62 18.50
N LEU A 80 6.91 -8.31 18.09
CA LEU A 80 8.10 -9.07 18.46
C LEU A 80 9.34 -8.15 18.44
N PRO A 81 10.16 -8.12 19.50
CA PRO A 81 11.31 -7.22 19.56
C PRO A 81 12.31 -7.58 18.46
N GLY A 82 12.62 -6.63 17.57
CA GLY A 82 13.54 -6.81 16.44
C GLY A 82 12.84 -6.93 15.07
N LEU A 83 11.53 -7.20 15.04
CA LEU A 83 10.78 -7.37 13.79
C LEU A 83 10.69 -6.07 12.96
N GLY A 84 10.74 -4.91 13.61
CA GLY A 84 10.75 -3.61 12.94
C GLY A 84 12.00 -3.38 12.10
N TYR A 85 13.17 -3.87 12.54
CA TYR A 85 14.41 -3.79 11.77
C TYR A 85 14.36 -4.71 10.54
N VAL A 86 13.82 -5.93 10.71
CA VAL A 86 13.60 -6.86 9.60
C VAL A 86 12.64 -6.26 8.58
N LEU A 87 11.53 -5.68 9.06
CA LEU A 87 10.55 -5.02 8.19
C LEU A 87 11.17 -3.85 7.41
N ALA A 88 11.96 -3.00 8.08
CA ALA A 88 12.66 -1.89 7.42
C ALA A 88 13.65 -2.38 6.35
N PHE A 89 14.38 -3.46 6.63
CA PHE A 89 15.29 -4.07 5.67
C PHE A 89 14.53 -4.63 4.45
N LEU A 90 13.44 -5.38 4.67
CA LEU A 90 12.63 -5.94 3.59
C LEU A 90 12.01 -4.85 2.70
N ILE A 91 11.57 -3.74 3.28
CA ILE A 91 11.05 -2.59 2.52
C ILE A 91 12.16 -1.95 1.69
N ALA A 92 13.36 -1.75 2.26
CA ALA A 92 14.49 -1.18 1.53
C ALA A 92 14.97 -2.10 0.39
N ALA A 93 15.03 -3.41 0.63
CA ALA A 93 15.42 -4.40 -0.37
C ALA A 93 14.36 -4.54 -1.48
N GLY A 94 13.07 -4.46 -1.16
CA GLY A 94 11.99 -4.54 -2.15
C GLY A 94 11.80 -3.28 -2.98
N GLY A 95 12.39 -2.14 -2.55
CA GLY A 95 12.35 -0.87 -3.28
C GLY A 95 13.55 -0.62 -4.21
N LEU A 96 14.59 -1.46 -4.14
CA LEU A 96 15.77 -1.43 -5.00
C LEU A 96 15.52 -2.20 -6.30
#